data_AF-A0A5E4MPB1-F1
#
_entry.id   AF-A0A5E4MPB1-F1
#
_cell.length_a   1.000
_cell.length_b   1.000
_cell.length_c   1.000
_cell.angle_alpha   90.00
_cell.angle_beta   90.00
_cell.angle_gamma   90.00
#
_symmetry.space_group_name_H-M   'P 1'
#
loop_
_entity.id
_entity.type
_entity.pdbx_description
1 polymer ?
#
loop_
_entity_poly.entity_id
_entity_poly.type
_entity_poly.pdbx_seq_one_letter_code
_entity_poly.pdbx_strand_id
1 'polypeptide(L)'
;MAENVSNLDQKQMEIELTRRGLITSGTLSKLRTRLLQYLMGESIPTDFTKYKTPTSNQANNNENTIKMTSKKPYFKPGTFSGLNWENFDSFINKYNMSASINDWSEEDKIRYFPGFLEGTALKAYENIPDNSNIKTKWSNLEKHFRIQFEPTALIDILRSQLEKRKQLDDEKPITYITDIEYLCRRVDPLMKQQEIIRNIMKGLKSNIIRYVGFMDNNTVENLKFNIQKFEKIEFMASGSLCDQSPLKNKESIFKEEIFKINETIKTLKENNEKLIKDLQNSTMTENINKITSQFNDKFNTLSEQFKSQNTQQPKNTQNFRNNNNTAR
;
A
#
# COMPACT_ATOMS: atom_id res chain seq x y z
N MET A 1 -26.91 -30.90 20.44
CA MET A 1 -27.13 -29.59 21.10
C MET A 1 -28.18 -29.63 22.21
N ALA A 2 -29.26 -30.43 22.10
CA ALA A 2 -30.28 -30.54 23.15
C ALA A 2 -29.80 -31.24 24.45
N GLU A 3 -28.78 -32.10 24.38
CA GLU A 3 -28.25 -32.86 25.54
C GLU A 3 -27.57 -32.00 26.63
N ASN A 4 -27.21 -30.75 26.34
CA ASN A 4 -26.53 -29.88 27.31
C ASN A 4 -27.47 -29.01 28.17
N VAL A 5 -28.78 -28.96 27.88
CA VAL A 5 -29.71 -28.08 28.61
C VAL A 5 -30.20 -28.70 29.92
N SER A 6 -30.19 -30.02 30.05
CA SER A 6 -30.61 -30.75 31.25
C SER A 6 -29.65 -30.55 32.44
N ASN A 7 -28.38 -30.28 32.17
CA ASN A 7 -27.32 -30.17 33.19
C ASN A 7 -27.09 -28.74 33.71
N LEU A 8 -27.79 -27.74 33.19
CA LEU A 8 -27.61 -26.35 33.60
C LEU A 8 -28.38 -26.05 34.90
N ASP A 9 -27.74 -25.38 35.84
CA ASP A 9 -28.39 -24.85 37.04
C ASP A 9 -29.27 -23.63 36.71
N GLN A 10 -30.09 -23.16 37.66
CA GLN A 10 -31.02 -22.07 37.42
C GLN A 10 -30.34 -20.76 37.02
N LYS A 11 -29.20 -20.45 37.62
CA LYS A 11 -28.47 -19.22 37.34
C LYS A 11 -27.87 -19.24 35.94
N GLN A 12 -27.33 -20.39 35.53
CA GLN A 12 -26.81 -20.61 34.18
C GLN A 12 -27.92 -20.52 33.13
N MET A 13 -29.12 -21.06 33.43
CA MET A 13 -30.29 -20.95 32.56
C MET A 13 -30.74 -19.50 32.37
N GLU A 14 -30.79 -18.71 33.44
CA GLU A 14 -31.16 -17.29 33.39
C GLU A 14 -30.16 -16.47 32.56
N ILE A 15 -28.85 -16.75 32.67
CA ILE A 15 -27.82 -16.11 31.84
C ILE A 15 -28.04 -16.44 30.36
N GLU A 16 -28.26 -17.71 30.04
CA GLU A 16 -28.34 -18.18 28.66
C GLU A 16 -29.62 -17.69 27.95
N LEU A 17 -30.73 -17.59 28.69
CA LEU A 17 -31.99 -16.98 28.26
C LEU A 17 -31.85 -15.47 28.08
N THR A 18 -31.20 -14.76 29.01
CA THR A 18 -30.94 -13.31 28.92
C THR A 18 -30.15 -12.99 27.66
N ARG A 19 -29.10 -13.77 27.35
CA ARG A 19 -28.27 -13.60 26.15
C ARG A 19 -29.08 -13.69 24.85
N ARG A 20 -30.23 -14.38 24.89
CA ARG A 20 -31.12 -14.63 23.75
C ARG A 20 -32.38 -13.76 23.77
N GLY A 21 -32.49 -12.82 24.71
CA GLY A 21 -33.66 -11.93 24.85
C GLY A 21 -34.94 -12.63 25.32
N LEU A 22 -34.81 -13.82 25.91
CA LEU A 22 -35.93 -14.62 26.39
C LEU A 22 -36.28 -14.26 27.84
N ILE A 23 -37.55 -14.45 28.21
CA ILE A 23 -38.04 -14.24 29.57
C ILE A 23 -37.31 -15.18 30.54
N THR A 24 -36.70 -14.62 31.57
CA THR A 24 -35.96 -15.34 32.62
C THR A 24 -36.78 -15.63 33.88
N SER A 25 -38.04 -15.21 33.93
CA SER A 25 -38.91 -15.50 35.07
C SER A 25 -39.56 -16.88 34.96
N GLY A 26 -39.66 -17.57 36.11
CA GLY A 26 -40.34 -18.84 36.26
C GLY A 26 -39.52 -19.88 37.02
N THR A 27 -40.07 -21.09 37.10
CA THR A 27 -39.37 -22.24 37.67
C THR A 27 -38.31 -22.77 36.71
N LEU A 28 -37.28 -23.44 37.23
CA LEU A 28 -36.20 -24.03 36.44
C LEU A 28 -36.69 -24.89 35.26
N SER A 29 -37.76 -25.64 35.45
CA SER A 29 -38.41 -26.42 34.38
C SER A 29 -38.92 -25.52 33.24
N LYS A 30 -39.61 -24.41 33.56
CA LYS A 30 -40.10 -23.45 32.56
C LYS A 30 -38.96 -22.77 31.80
N LEU A 31 -37.86 -22.45 32.49
CA LEU A 31 -36.67 -21.87 31.86
C LEU A 31 -36.04 -22.86 30.87
N ARG A 32 -35.94 -24.15 31.24
CA ARG A 32 -35.42 -25.21 30.36
C ARG A 32 -36.28 -25.43 29.14
N THR A 33 -37.60 -25.55 29.32
CA THR A 33 -38.54 -25.68 28.20
C THR A 33 -38.40 -24.51 27.23
N ARG A 34 -38.32 -23.27 27.75
CA ARG A 34 -38.19 -22.07 26.91
C ARG A 34 -36.88 -22.03 26.13
N LEU A 35 -35.76 -22.40 26.75
CA LEU A 35 -34.48 -22.46 26.07
C LEU A 35 -34.46 -23.56 25.00
N LEU A 36 -35.05 -24.73 25.30
CA LEU A 36 -35.16 -25.83 24.34
C LEU A 36 -36.03 -25.45 23.14
N GLN A 37 -37.20 -24.86 23.37
CA GLN A 37 -38.08 -24.37 22.29
C GLN A 37 -37.37 -23.37 21.39
N TYR A 38 -36.60 -22.43 21.97
CA TYR A 38 -35.78 -21.51 21.19
C TYR A 38 -34.71 -22.22 20.35
N LEU A 39 -33.98 -23.19 20.93
CA LEU A 39 -32.94 -23.94 20.21
C LEU A 39 -33.52 -24.84 19.11
N MET A 40 -34.77 -25.29 19.26
CA MET A 40 -35.49 -26.07 18.26
C MET A 40 -36.21 -25.19 17.21
N GLY A 41 -36.16 -23.86 17.36
CA GLY A 41 -36.82 -22.92 16.44
C GLY A 41 -38.33 -22.79 16.65
N GLU A 42 -38.85 -23.29 17.76
CA GLU A 42 -40.28 -23.31 18.13
C GLU A 42 -40.67 -22.17 19.09
N SER A 43 -39.79 -21.20 19.33
CA SER A 43 -40.09 -20.06 20.21
C SER A 43 -41.17 -19.15 19.62
N ILE A 44 -42.13 -18.74 20.43
CA ILE A 44 -43.18 -17.80 20.06
C ILE A 44 -42.87 -16.38 20.54
N PRO A 45 -43.43 -15.32 19.92
CA PRO A 45 -43.12 -13.92 20.28
C PRO A 45 -43.31 -13.57 21.77
N THR A 46 -44.16 -14.31 22.49
CA THR A 46 -44.39 -14.13 23.93
C THR A 46 -43.30 -14.72 24.82
N ASP A 47 -42.37 -15.49 24.26
CA ASP A 47 -41.22 -16.03 25.00
C ASP A 47 -40.12 -14.98 25.19
N PHE A 48 -40.20 -13.86 24.48
CA PHE A 48 -39.24 -12.76 24.52
C PHE A 48 -39.72 -11.65 25.46
N THR A 49 -38.78 -10.98 26.13
CA THR A 49 -39.11 -9.83 26.97
C THR A 49 -39.63 -8.69 26.08
N LYS A 50 -40.92 -8.37 26.17
CA LYS A 50 -41.52 -7.23 25.45
C LYS A 50 -40.73 -5.95 25.78
N TYR A 51 -40.03 -5.39 24.79
CA TYR A 51 -39.42 -4.06 24.89
C TYR A 51 -40.53 -3.03 25.20
N LYS A 52 -40.53 -2.46 26.41
CA LYS A 52 -41.36 -1.30 26.73
C LYS A 52 -40.71 -0.06 26.10
N THR A 53 -41.34 0.49 25.07
CA THR A 53 -41.16 1.90 24.68
C THR A 53 -41.62 2.79 25.84
N PRO A 54 -40.83 3.78 26.30
CA PRO A 54 -41.30 4.70 27.30
C PRO A 54 -42.11 5.83 26.65
N THR A 55 -43.43 5.73 26.75
CA THR A 55 -44.36 6.86 26.61
C THR A 55 -44.21 7.76 27.84
N SER A 56 -44.14 9.07 27.62
CA SER A 56 -44.07 10.07 28.68
C SER A 56 -45.32 10.03 29.58
N ASN A 57 -45.13 9.91 30.89
CA ASN A 57 -45.50 10.92 31.89
C ASN A 57 -45.63 10.34 33.32
N GLN A 58 -45.00 11.09 34.24
CA GLN A 58 -45.27 11.27 35.66
C GLN A 58 -44.80 10.25 36.72
N ALA A 59 -44.18 10.89 37.73
CA ALA A 59 -44.08 10.56 39.15
C ALA A 59 -42.96 9.63 39.63
N ASN A 60 -41.97 10.28 40.26
CA ASN A 60 -41.27 9.92 41.49
C ASN A 60 -41.13 8.43 41.82
N ASN A 61 -39.90 7.92 41.81
CA ASN A 61 -39.21 7.52 43.05
C ASN A 61 -37.77 7.09 42.75
N ASN A 62 -36.91 7.38 43.73
CA ASN A 62 -35.48 7.15 43.73
C ASN A 62 -35.14 5.66 43.54
N GLU A 63 -34.50 5.31 42.43
CA GLU A 63 -33.58 4.18 42.38
C GLU A 63 -32.39 4.54 41.50
N ASN A 64 -31.20 4.45 42.08
CA ASN A 64 -29.89 4.54 41.44
C ASN A 64 -29.77 3.44 40.37
N THR A 65 -30.37 3.67 39.21
CA THR A 65 -30.14 2.88 38.01
C THR A 65 -28.96 3.49 37.30
N ILE A 66 -27.81 2.84 37.41
CA ILE A 66 -26.66 3.06 36.54
C ILE A 66 -27.17 2.82 35.11
N LYS A 67 -27.57 3.91 34.44
CA LYS A 67 -27.84 3.92 33.01
C LYS A 67 -26.53 3.56 32.32
N MET A 68 -26.33 2.29 32.00
CA MET A 68 -25.45 1.93 30.90
C MET A 68 -26.08 2.50 29.63
N THR A 69 -25.81 3.78 29.37
CA THR A 69 -26.09 4.39 28.09
C THR A 69 -25.24 3.62 27.09
N SER A 70 -25.89 2.93 26.17
CA SER A 70 -25.23 2.46 24.95
C SER A 70 -24.74 3.71 24.22
N LYS A 71 -23.52 4.14 24.54
CA LYS A 71 -22.93 5.38 24.06
C LYS A 71 -22.80 5.23 22.55
N LYS A 72 -23.57 6.02 21.79
CA LYS A 72 -23.45 6.08 20.33
C LYS A 72 -21.97 6.26 19.98
N PRO A 73 -21.41 5.48 19.03
CA PRO A 73 -20.01 5.66 18.64
C PRO A 73 -19.79 7.11 18.21
N TYR A 74 -18.74 7.71 18.75
CA TYR A 74 -18.39 9.10 18.46
C TYR A 74 -17.47 9.16 17.23
N PHE A 75 -17.89 9.90 16.21
CA PHE A 75 -17.16 10.03 14.96
C PHE A 75 -16.34 11.31 14.94
N LYS A 76 -15.03 11.19 14.69
CA LYS A 76 -14.11 12.31 14.62
C LYS A 76 -13.91 12.75 13.15
N PRO A 77 -14.00 14.05 12.83
CA PRO A 77 -13.86 14.56 11.46
C PRO A 77 -12.43 14.62 10.91
N GLY A 78 -11.42 14.37 11.75
CA GLY A 78 -10.00 14.60 11.44
C GLY A 78 -9.58 16.01 11.85
N THR A 79 -8.34 16.39 11.53
CA THR A 79 -7.77 17.72 11.81
C THR A 79 -7.46 18.46 10.51
N PHE A 80 -7.39 19.79 10.60
CA PHE A 80 -7.03 20.68 9.48
C PHE A 80 -6.03 21.72 9.95
N SER A 81 -4.87 21.78 9.31
CA SER A 81 -3.75 22.65 9.71
C SER A 81 -3.65 23.93 8.88
N GLY A 82 -4.32 23.97 7.73
CA GLY A 82 -4.29 25.11 6.81
C GLY A 82 -3.08 25.08 5.87
N LEU A 83 -2.53 23.90 5.59
CA LEU A 83 -1.39 23.73 4.68
C LEU A 83 -1.85 23.64 3.22
N ASN A 84 -0.99 24.05 2.29
CA ASN A 84 -1.36 24.20 0.87
C ASN A 84 -1.75 22.88 0.17
N TRP A 85 -1.33 21.73 0.69
CA TRP A 85 -1.69 20.42 0.17
C TRP A 85 -2.97 19.86 0.80
N GLU A 86 -3.48 20.49 1.85
CA GLU A 86 -4.77 20.13 2.44
C GLU A 86 -5.91 20.77 1.65
N ASN A 87 -7.06 20.10 1.64
CA ASN A 87 -8.25 20.57 0.95
C ASN A 87 -9.32 20.93 1.97
N PHE A 88 -9.60 22.23 2.12
CA PHE A 88 -10.58 22.72 3.09
C PHE A 88 -11.98 22.15 2.85
N ASP A 89 -12.41 22.06 1.58
CA ASP A 89 -13.70 21.49 1.20
C ASP A 89 -13.85 20.02 1.64
N SER A 90 -12.78 19.23 1.54
CA SER A 90 -12.77 17.84 2.00
C SER A 90 -12.85 17.72 3.53
N PHE A 91 -12.16 18.61 4.24
CA PHE A 91 -12.22 18.67 5.70
C PHE A 91 -13.60 19.08 6.19
N ILE A 92 -14.17 20.16 5.66
CA ILE A 92 -15.45 20.70 6.12
C ILE A 92 -16.61 19.73 5.82
N ASN A 93 -16.54 18.98 4.71
CA ASN A 93 -17.51 17.93 4.40
C ASN A 93 -17.45 16.79 5.44
N LYS A 94 -16.24 16.35 5.85
CA LYS A 94 -16.06 15.37 6.93
C LYS A 94 -16.52 15.91 8.30
N TYR A 95 -16.29 17.20 8.55
CA TYR A 95 -16.77 17.91 9.73
C TYR A 95 -18.29 17.88 9.84
N ASN A 96 -18.96 18.32 8.78
CA ASN A 96 -20.42 18.34 8.71
C ASN A 96 -21.03 16.93 8.78
N MET A 97 -20.39 15.93 8.17
CA MET A 97 -20.81 14.54 8.28
C MET A 97 -20.68 14.02 9.72
N SER A 98 -19.56 14.31 10.39
CA SER A 98 -19.34 13.93 11.80
C SER A 98 -20.33 14.64 12.72
N ALA A 99 -20.60 15.92 12.48
CA ALA A 99 -21.61 16.68 13.21
C ALA A 99 -23.00 16.05 13.07
N SER A 100 -23.38 15.65 11.85
CA SER A 100 -24.65 14.97 11.61
C SER A 100 -24.71 13.60 12.30
N ILE A 101 -23.64 12.80 12.26
CA ILE A 101 -23.61 11.49 12.92
C ILE A 101 -23.64 11.65 14.45
N ASN A 102 -22.98 12.67 14.99
CA ASN A 102 -22.92 12.89 16.43
C ASN A 102 -24.07 13.75 16.97
N ASP A 103 -25.06 14.09 16.13
CA ASP A 103 -26.21 14.92 16.48
C ASP A 103 -25.83 16.30 17.05
N TRP A 104 -24.77 16.92 16.52
CA TRP A 104 -24.33 18.26 16.94
C TRP A 104 -25.29 19.34 16.44
N SER A 105 -25.66 20.26 17.33
CA SER A 105 -26.34 21.50 16.94
C SER A 105 -25.38 22.44 16.17
N GLU A 106 -25.92 23.52 15.60
CA GLU A 106 -25.09 24.53 14.94
C GLU A 106 -24.18 25.26 15.95
N GLU A 107 -24.62 25.43 17.20
CA GLU A 107 -23.81 25.96 18.31
C GLU A 107 -22.71 24.98 18.71
N ASP A 108 -23.03 23.68 18.76
CA ASP A 108 -22.04 22.63 19.01
C ASP A 108 -20.96 22.61 17.94
N LYS A 109 -21.36 22.74 16.66
CA LYS A 109 -20.41 22.86 15.55
C LYS A 109 -19.46 24.03 15.74
N ILE A 110 -19.94 25.21 16.11
CA ILE A 110 -19.06 26.37 16.34
C ILE A 110 -18.12 26.12 17.51
N ARG A 111 -18.66 25.57 18.61
CA ARG A 111 -17.90 25.29 19.84
C ARG A 111 -16.80 24.26 19.64
N TYR A 112 -17.07 23.20 18.87
CA TYR A 112 -16.11 22.11 18.68
C TYR A 112 -15.12 22.37 17.54
N PHE A 113 -15.45 23.25 16.59
CA PHE A 113 -14.62 23.54 15.42
C PHE A 113 -13.13 23.79 15.74
N PRO A 114 -12.76 24.69 16.68
CA PRO A 114 -11.34 24.93 16.98
C PRO A 114 -10.60 23.69 17.50
N GLY A 115 -11.31 22.73 18.11
CA GLY A 115 -10.70 21.46 18.57
C GLY A 115 -10.24 20.54 17.44
N PHE A 116 -10.56 20.86 16.19
CA PHE A 116 -10.13 20.13 14.99
C PHE A 116 -9.24 20.97 14.07
N LEU A 117 -8.82 22.15 14.53
CA LEU A 117 -7.90 23.01 13.80
C LEU A 117 -6.51 22.92 14.41
N GLU A 118 -5.50 23.01 13.56
CA GLU A 118 -4.09 23.05 13.94
C GLU A 118 -3.39 24.17 13.17
N GLY A 119 -2.13 24.46 13.53
CA GLY A 119 -1.25 25.31 12.73
C GLY A 119 -1.84 26.68 12.36
N THR A 120 -1.85 26.99 11.07
CA THR A 120 -2.34 28.27 10.53
C THR A 120 -3.85 28.39 10.64
N ALA A 121 -4.58 27.28 10.51
CA ALA A 121 -6.04 27.27 10.63
C ALA A 121 -6.51 27.61 12.05
N LEU A 122 -5.84 27.09 13.07
CA LEU A 122 -6.16 27.42 14.47
C LEU A 122 -5.89 28.91 14.76
N LYS A 123 -4.74 29.43 14.32
CA LYS A 123 -4.42 30.86 14.44
C LYS A 123 -5.45 31.75 13.75
N ALA A 124 -5.96 31.33 12.59
CA ALA A 124 -7.03 32.05 11.89
C ALA A 124 -8.31 32.12 12.74
N TYR A 125 -8.67 31.04 13.45
CA TYR A 125 -9.81 31.03 14.37
C TYR A 125 -9.60 31.96 15.57
N GLU A 126 -8.41 31.92 16.18
CA GLU A 126 -8.05 32.73 17.36
C GLU A 126 -8.04 34.23 17.04
N ASN A 127 -7.68 34.60 15.81
CA ASN A 127 -7.68 35.99 15.35
C ASN A 127 -9.08 36.58 15.11
N ILE A 128 -10.14 35.77 15.14
CA ILE A 128 -11.52 36.25 14.97
C ILE A 128 -11.96 36.94 16.27
N PRO A 129 -12.32 38.24 16.24
CA PRO A 129 -12.78 38.95 17.43
C PRO A 129 -14.01 38.29 18.07
N ASP A 130 -14.05 38.19 19.39
CA ASP A 130 -15.14 37.49 20.10
C ASP A 130 -16.51 38.17 19.95
N ASN A 131 -16.51 39.48 19.71
CA ASN A 131 -17.72 40.27 19.44
C ASN A 131 -18.15 40.24 17.95
N SER A 132 -17.45 39.48 17.09
CA SER A 132 -17.78 39.42 15.67
C SER A 132 -19.01 38.55 15.41
N ASN A 133 -19.75 38.88 14.35
CA ASN A 133 -20.85 38.05 13.83
C ASN A 133 -20.37 36.75 13.15
N ILE A 134 -19.05 36.51 13.08
CA ILE A 134 -18.47 35.34 12.41
C ILE A 134 -18.73 34.09 13.26
N LYS A 135 -18.55 34.18 14.58
CA LYS A 135 -18.75 33.09 15.54
C LYS A 135 -20.21 32.89 15.96
N THR A 136 -21.17 33.65 15.41
CA THR A 136 -22.60 33.56 15.84
C THR A 136 -23.41 32.55 15.05
N LYS A 137 -22.97 32.22 13.83
CA LYS A 137 -23.62 31.22 12.96
C LYS A 137 -22.56 30.38 12.28
N TRP A 138 -22.78 29.07 12.23
CA TRP A 138 -21.87 28.15 11.55
C TRP A 138 -21.62 28.54 10.09
N SER A 139 -22.68 28.96 9.37
CA SER A 139 -22.55 29.41 7.98
C SER A 139 -21.64 30.61 7.79
N ASN A 140 -21.58 31.53 8.77
CA ASN A 140 -20.68 32.68 8.72
C ASN A 140 -19.22 32.24 8.95
N LEU A 141 -19.01 31.37 9.94
CA LEU A 141 -17.70 30.81 10.26
C LEU A 141 -17.16 29.98 9.09
N GLU A 142 -17.97 29.09 8.53
CA GLU A 142 -17.62 28.28 7.36
C GLU A 142 -17.26 29.17 6.17
N LYS A 143 -18.08 30.19 5.87
CA LYS A 143 -17.80 31.15 4.80
C LYS A 143 -16.49 31.91 5.02
N HIS A 144 -16.21 32.33 6.24
CA HIS A 144 -14.96 33.01 6.58
C HIS A 144 -13.73 32.13 6.28
N PHE A 145 -13.78 30.86 6.70
CA PHE A 145 -12.70 29.92 6.43
C PHE A 145 -12.59 29.54 4.95
N ARG A 146 -13.71 29.42 4.21
CA ARG A 146 -13.66 29.20 2.75
C ARG A 146 -12.93 30.33 2.04
N ILE A 147 -13.22 31.59 2.38
CA ILE A 147 -12.53 32.75 1.78
C ILE A 147 -11.01 32.71 2.04
N GLN A 148 -10.59 32.21 3.20
CA GLN A 148 -9.18 32.22 3.60
C GLN A 148 -8.38 31.02 3.09
N PHE A 149 -9.00 29.84 3.04
CA PHE A 149 -8.30 28.57 2.77
C PHE A 149 -8.70 27.91 1.45
N GLU A 150 -9.74 28.36 0.77
CA GLU A 150 -10.01 27.95 -0.61
C GLU A 150 -9.26 28.84 -1.60
N PRO A 151 -8.65 28.24 -2.65
CA PRO A 151 -8.06 29.02 -3.72
C PRO A 151 -9.10 29.91 -4.41
N THR A 152 -8.78 31.19 -4.65
CA THR A 152 -9.68 32.12 -5.35
C THR A 152 -10.15 31.60 -6.72
N ALA A 153 -9.28 30.87 -7.42
CA ALA A 153 -9.55 30.28 -8.72
C ALA A 153 -9.94 28.78 -8.62
N LEU A 154 -10.52 28.32 -7.50
CA LEU A 154 -10.82 26.90 -7.25
C LEU A 154 -11.60 26.27 -8.40
N ILE A 155 -12.65 26.92 -8.89
CA ILE A 155 -13.48 26.38 -9.98
C ILE A 155 -12.67 26.22 -11.27
N ASP A 156 -11.80 27.18 -11.60
CA ASP A 156 -10.96 27.11 -12.80
C ASP A 156 -9.86 26.04 -12.66
N ILE A 157 -9.31 25.86 -11.45
CA ILE A 157 -8.40 24.76 -11.12
C ILE A 157 -9.11 23.42 -11.32
N LEU A 158 -10.33 23.27 -10.79
CA LEU A 158 -11.12 22.04 -10.93
C LEU A 158 -11.48 21.75 -12.40
N ARG A 159 -11.85 22.79 -13.17
CA ARG A 159 -12.07 22.66 -14.63
C ARG A 159 -10.80 22.21 -15.35
N SER A 160 -9.66 22.80 -15.02
CA SER A 160 -8.36 22.40 -15.61
C SER A 160 -7.99 20.96 -15.23
N GLN A 161 -8.24 20.56 -13.99
CA GLN A 161 -8.05 19.17 -13.55
C GLN A 161 -8.95 18.21 -14.31
N LEU A 162 -10.24 18.54 -14.44
CA LEU A 162 -11.21 17.74 -15.18
C LEU A 162 -10.83 17.57 -16.66
N GLU A 163 -10.35 18.64 -17.30
CA GLU A 163 -9.90 18.61 -18.70
C GLU A 163 -8.67 17.73 -18.91
N LYS A 164 -7.70 17.81 -17.99
CA LYS A 164 -6.44 17.07 -18.05
C LYS A 164 -6.56 15.62 -17.56
N ARG A 165 -7.61 15.29 -16.81
CA ARG A 165 -7.79 13.96 -16.24
C ARG A 165 -8.05 12.94 -17.34
N LYS A 166 -7.20 11.92 -17.41
CA LYS A 166 -7.30 10.73 -18.25
C LYS A 166 -7.16 9.49 -17.38
N GLN A 167 -7.81 8.38 -17.77
CA GLN A 167 -7.66 7.09 -17.11
C GLN A 167 -6.20 6.65 -17.18
N LEU A 168 -5.60 6.32 -16.03
CA LEU A 168 -4.21 5.84 -15.98
C LEU A 168 -4.07 4.41 -16.53
N ASP A 169 -2.85 4.04 -16.91
CA ASP A 169 -2.56 2.72 -17.52
C ASP A 169 -2.92 1.54 -16.60
N ASP A 170 -2.74 1.69 -15.30
CA ASP A 170 -3.04 0.70 -14.26
C ASP A 170 -4.37 0.95 -13.52
N GLU A 171 -5.07 2.03 -13.87
CA GLU A 171 -6.30 2.43 -13.21
C GLU A 171 -7.52 1.65 -13.75
N LYS A 172 -8.32 1.13 -12.81
CA LYS A 172 -9.60 0.51 -13.11
C LYS A 172 -10.59 1.54 -13.65
N PRO A 173 -11.38 1.20 -14.69
CA PRO A 173 -12.38 2.10 -15.27
C PRO A 173 -13.35 2.68 -14.22
N ILE A 174 -13.80 1.86 -13.27
CA ILE A 174 -14.76 2.31 -12.24
C ILE A 174 -14.18 3.37 -11.30
N THR A 175 -12.89 3.28 -10.98
CA THR A 175 -12.18 4.26 -10.17
C THR A 175 -12.11 5.60 -10.91
N TYR A 176 -11.67 5.56 -12.16
CA TYR A 176 -11.63 6.74 -13.04
C TYR A 176 -12.99 7.43 -13.17
N ILE A 177 -14.05 6.65 -13.40
CA ILE A 177 -15.41 7.17 -13.54
C ILE A 177 -15.88 7.87 -12.26
N THR A 178 -15.62 7.25 -11.11
CA THR A 178 -15.98 7.79 -9.79
C THR A 178 -15.27 9.13 -9.53
N ASP A 179 -13.99 9.21 -9.87
CA ASP A 179 -13.21 10.45 -9.76
C ASP A 179 -13.75 11.56 -10.67
N ILE A 180 -14.08 11.24 -11.92
CA ILE A 180 -14.64 12.22 -12.87
C ILE A 180 -16.02 12.68 -12.40
N GLU A 181 -16.89 11.78 -11.93
CA GLU A 181 -18.18 12.16 -11.34
C GLU A 181 -17.99 13.12 -10.17
N TYR A 182 -17.08 12.79 -9.26
CA TYR A 182 -16.75 13.63 -8.13
C TYR A 182 -16.25 15.02 -8.56
N LEU A 183 -15.32 15.09 -9.51
CA LEU A 183 -14.82 16.35 -10.05
C LEU A 183 -15.91 17.17 -10.75
N CYS A 184 -16.74 16.53 -11.57
CA CYS A 184 -17.87 17.16 -12.25
C CYS A 184 -18.84 17.80 -11.25
N ARG A 185 -19.20 17.09 -10.17
CA ARG A 185 -20.10 17.60 -9.13
C ARG A 185 -19.50 18.75 -8.32
N ARG A 186 -18.17 18.82 -8.22
CA ARG A 186 -17.48 19.95 -7.57
C ARG A 186 -17.36 21.18 -8.47
N VAL A 187 -17.28 20.98 -9.78
CA VAL A 187 -17.32 22.09 -10.76
C VAL A 187 -18.72 22.67 -10.87
N ASP A 188 -19.73 21.80 -11.01
CA ASP A 188 -21.14 22.16 -11.06
C ASP A 188 -21.98 21.05 -10.38
N PRO A 189 -22.53 21.31 -9.19
CA PRO A 189 -23.38 20.35 -8.48
C PRO A 189 -24.58 19.86 -9.33
N LEU A 190 -25.09 20.72 -10.21
CA LEU A 190 -26.25 20.46 -11.07
C LEU A 190 -25.86 20.03 -12.49
N MET A 191 -24.58 19.65 -12.72
CA MET A 191 -24.10 19.22 -14.02
C MET A 191 -24.99 18.08 -14.58
N LYS A 192 -25.40 18.24 -15.84
CA LYS A 192 -26.27 17.28 -16.53
C LYS A 192 -25.54 15.96 -16.76
N GLN A 193 -26.26 14.84 -16.69
CA GLN A 193 -25.69 13.49 -16.85
C GLN A 193 -24.89 13.34 -18.15
N GLN A 194 -25.39 13.92 -19.24
CA GLN A 194 -24.79 13.87 -20.57
C GLN A 194 -23.45 14.62 -20.61
N GLU A 195 -23.29 15.67 -19.83
CA GLU A 195 -22.03 16.40 -19.72
C GLU A 195 -21.01 15.61 -18.90
N ILE A 196 -21.45 14.97 -17.81
CA ILE A 196 -20.61 14.06 -17.02
C ILE A 196 -20.12 12.90 -17.90
N ILE A 197 -21.02 12.28 -18.66
CA ILE A 197 -20.69 11.20 -19.61
C ILE A 197 -19.68 11.67 -20.65
N ARG A 198 -19.84 12.88 -21.21
CA ARG A 198 -18.85 13.46 -22.13
C ARG A 198 -17.48 13.61 -21.49
N ASN A 199 -17.40 14.09 -20.24
CA ASN A 199 -16.13 14.22 -19.53
C ASN A 199 -15.49 12.86 -19.23
N ILE A 200 -16.28 11.85 -18.85
CA ILE A 200 -15.80 10.48 -18.68
C ILE A 200 -15.20 9.96 -20.00
N MET A 201 -15.98 10.01 -21.08
CA MET A 201 -15.61 9.47 -22.39
C MET A 201 -14.38 10.17 -22.99
N LYS A 202 -14.14 11.45 -22.71
CA LYS A 202 -12.95 12.19 -23.19
C LYS A 202 -11.63 11.66 -22.65
N GLY A 203 -11.63 11.00 -21.49
CA GLY A 203 -10.40 10.52 -20.84
C GLY A 203 -10.34 9.02 -20.62
N LEU A 204 -11.38 8.28 -20.99
CA LEU A 204 -11.38 6.83 -20.92
C LEU A 204 -10.38 6.23 -21.93
N LYS A 205 -9.85 5.03 -21.66
CA LYS A 205 -8.93 4.35 -22.59
C LYS A 205 -9.61 4.04 -23.92
N SER A 206 -8.83 4.12 -24.99
CA SER A 206 -9.34 4.01 -26.37
C SER A 206 -9.96 2.64 -26.69
N ASN A 207 -9.44 1.55 -26.13
CA ASN A 207 -10.04 0.20 -26.27
C ASN A 207 -11.44 0.14 -25.66
N ILE A 208 -11.63 0.72 -24.47
CA ILE A 208 -12.94 0.78 -23.82
C ILE A 208 -13.90 1.65 -24.64
N ILE A 209 -13.45 2.86 -25.06
CA ILE A 209 -14.25 3.78 -25.88
C ILE A 209 -14.76 3.11 -27.16
N ARG A 210 -13.92 2.33 -27.85
CA ARG A 210 -14.32 1.62 -29.08
C ARG A 210 -15.44 0.62 -28.84
N TYR A 211 -15.50 0.03 -27.66
CA TYR A 211 -16.56 -0.91 -27.29
C TYR A 211 -17.83 -0.19 -26.81
N VAL A 212 -17.70 0.71 -25.82
CA VAL A 212 -18.87 1.34 -25.20
C VAL A 212 -19.43 2.51 -26.01
N GLY A 213 -18.65 3.09 -26.92
CA GLY A 213 -19.03 4.28 -27.68
C GLY A 213 -20.25 4.08 -28.60
N PHE A 214 -20.52 2.84 -29.00
CA PHE A 214 -21.69 2.47 -29.81
C PHE A 214 -22.89 2.00 -28.98
N MET A 215 -22.77 2.01 -27.64
CA MET A 215 -23.82 1.55 -26.73
C MET A 215 -24.67 2.71 -26.20
N ASP A 216 -25.84 2.37 -25.66
CA ASP A 216 -26.74 3.34 -25.02
C ASP A 216 -26.20 3.82 -23.67
N ASN A 217 -25.50 4.95 -23.70
CA ASN A 217 -24.92 5.61 -22.52
C ASN A 217 -25.70 6.88 -22.17
N ASN A 218 -27.02 6.77 -22.01
CA ASN A 218 -27.90 7.91 -21.70
C ASN A 218 -27.76 8.41 -20.26
N THR A 219 -27.29 7.54 -19.37
CA THR A 219 -27.02 7.83 -17.96
C THR A 219 -25.64 7.33 -17.58
N VAL A 220 -25.04 7.92 -16.55
CA VAL A 220 -23.76 7.48 -16.01
C VAL A 220 -23.83 6.03 -15.52
N GLU A 221 -24.98 5.61 -14.99
CA GLU A 221 -25.21 4.22 -14.56
C GLU A 221 -25.20 3.25 -15.74
N ASN A 222 -25.86 3.58 -16.84
CA ASN A 222 -25.82 2.74 -18.05
C ASN A 222 -24.39 2.64 -18.59
N LEU A 223 -23.63 3.73 -18.57
CA LEU A 223 -22.22 3.72 -18.96
C LEU A 223 -21.39 2.79 -18.06
N LYS A 224 -21.55 2.86 -16.73
CA LYS A 224 -20.88 1.95 -15.78
C LYS A 224 -21.20 0.49 -16.09
N PHE A 225 -22.48 0.18 -16.32
CA PHE A 225 -22.92 -1.17 -16.67
C PHE A 225 -22.32 -1.68 -17.98
N ASN A 226 -22.27 -0.84 -19.01
CA ASN A 226 -21.66 -1.20 -20.30
C ASN A 226 -20.14 -1.41 -20.19
N ILE A 227 -19.46 -0.63 -19.35
CA ILE A 227 -18.03 -0.81 -19.05
C ILE A 227 -17.79 -2.10 -18.26
N GLN A 228 -18.64 -2.45 -17.29
CA GLN A 228 -18.53 -3.73 -16.58
C GLN A 228 -18.72 -4.92 -17.52
N LYS A 229 -19.63 -4.82 -18.51
CA LYS A 229 -19.75 -5.84 -19.56
C LYS A 229 -18.47 -5.99 -20.37
N PHE A 230 -17.86 -4.88 -20.76
CA PHE A 230 -16.56 -4.87 -21.43
C PHE A 230 -15.51 -5.60 -20.58
N GLU A 231 -15.36 -5.23 -19.31
CA GLU A 231 -14.39 -5.87 -18.41
C GLU A 231 -14.63 -7.38 -18.27
N LYS A 232 -15.90 -7.81 -18.23
CA LYS A 232 -16.26 -9.22 -18.20
C LYS A 232 -15.87 -9.95 -19.49
N ILE A 233 -16.08 -9.34 -20.65
CA ILE A 233 -15.70 -9.93 -21.96
C ILE A 233 -14.19 -10.02 -22.10
N GLU A 234 -13.46 -8.96 -21.75
CA GLU A 234 -12.00 -8.95 -21.73
C GLU A 234 -11.45 -10.04 -20.81
N PHE A 235 -12.06 -10.24 -19.64
CA PHE A 235 -11.69 -11.34 -18.75
C PHE A 235 -11.94 -12.72 -19.38
N MET A 236 -13.09 -12.92 -20.02
CA MET A 236 -13.42 -14.19 -20.67
C MET A 236 -12.51 -14.47 -21.88
N ALA A 237 -12.06 -13.44 -22.60
CA ALA A 237 -11.20 -13.56 -23.76
C ALA A 237 -9.70 -13.73 -23.42
N SER A 238 -9.21 -12.98 -22.42
CA SER A 238 -7.78 -12.92 -22.07
C SER A 238 -7.39 -13.73 -20.84
N GLY A 239 -8.35 -14.17 -20.03
CA GLY A 239 -8.11 -14.81 -18.73
C GLY A 239 -7.60 -13.84 -17.65
N SER A 240 -7.57 -12.52 -17.92
CA SER A 240 -7.11 -11.50 -16.98
C SER A 240 -8.06 -10.31 -16.92
N LEU A 241 -8.25 -9.75 -15.72
CA LEU A 241 -8.98 -8.51 -15.55
C LEU A 241 -8.06 -7.36 -15.92
N CYS A 242 -8.46 -6.60 -16.94
CA CYS A 242 -7.75 -5.43 -17.45
C CYS A 242 -6.43 -5.78 -18.15
N ASP A 243 -6.12 -5.06 -19.23
CA ASP A 243 -4.80 -5.09 -19.86
C ASP A 243 -3.71 -5.11 -18.79
N GLN A 244 -2.98 -6.22 -18.68
CA GLN A 244 -1.68 -6.17 -18.05
C GLN A 244 -0.93 -5.09 -18.79
N SER A 245 -0.63 -4.02 -18.07
CA SER A 245 -0.15 -2.75 -18.61
C SER A 245 1.06 -2.96 -19.52
N PRO A 246 1.51 -1.92 -20.23
CA PRO A 246 2.81 -1.92 -20.88
C PRO A 246 3.96 -2.30 -19.94
N LEU A 247 3.79 -2.49 -18.62
CA LEU A 247 4.81 -3.07 -17.75
C LEU A 247 5.29 -4.43 -18.23
N LYS A 248 4.49 -5.31 -18.84
CA LYS A 248 5.07 -6.56 -19.38
C LYS A 248 6.03 -6.29 -20.54
N ASN A 249 5.69 -5.32 -21.39
CA ASN A 249 6.57 -4.87 -22.47
C ASN A 249 7.78 -4.09 -21.94
N LYS A 250 7.61 -3.22 -20.93
CA LYS A 250 8.70 -2.49 -20.29
C LYS A 250 9.60 -3.44 -19.51
N GLU A 251 9.07 -4.42 -18.78
CA GLU A 251 9.84 -5.48 -18.13
C GLU A 251 10.58 -6.34 -19.15
N SER A 252 9.96 -6.65 -20.29
CA SER A 252 10.63 -7.32 -21.41
C SER A 252 11.79 -6.48 -21.94
N ILE A 253 11.57 -5.19 -22.19
CA ILE A 253 12.59 -4.24 -22.66
C ILE A 253 13.71 -4.10 -21.63
N PHE A 254 13.38 -3.92 -20.35
CA PHE A 254 14.34 -3.81 -19.25
C PHE A 254 15.12 -5.11 -19.06
N LYS A 255 14.48 -6.28 -19.20
CA LYS A 255 15.18 -7.58 -19.15
C LYS A 255 16.16 -7.72 -20.31
N GLU A 256 15.77 -7.27 -21.50
CA GLU A 256 16.64 -7.33 -22.68
C GLU A 256 17.82 -6.34 -22.58
N GLU A 257 17.59 -5.14 -22.05
CA GLU A 257 18.65 -4.16 -21.76
C GLU A 257 19.61 -4.66 -20.67
N ILE A 258 19.08 -5.23 -19.57
CA ILE A 258 19.90 -5.84 -18.51
C ILE A 258 20.72 -7.01 -19.07
N PHE A 259 20.15 -7.82 -19.97
CA PHE A 259 20.87 -8.90 -20.62
C PHE A 259 22.03 -8.36 -21.48
N LYS A 260 21.79 -7.32 -22.29
CA LYS A 260 22.84 -6.67 -23.09
C LYS A 260 23.95 -6.06 -22.23
N ILE A 261 23.60 -5.45 -21.10
CA ILE A 261 24.57 -4.90 -20.14
C ILE A 261 25.42 -6.02 -19.54
N ASN A 262 24.80 -7.14 -19.14
CA ASN A 262 25.51 -8.28 -18.57
C ASN A 262 26.50 -8.92 -19.55
N GLU A 263 26.13 -9.07 -20.83
CA GLU A 263 27.03 -9.55 -21.87
C GLU A 263 28.20 -8.57 -22.12
N THR A 264 27.93 -7.26 -22.06
CA THR A 264 28.97 -6.24 -22.20
C THR A 264 29.95 -6.25 -21.01
N ILE A 265 29.45 -6.44 -19.79
CA ILE A 265 30.29 -6.58 -18.59
C ILE A 265 31.15 -7.85 -18.68
N LYS A 266 30.58 -8.96 -19.15
CA LYS A 266 31.31 -10.22 -19.33
C LYS A 266 32.46 -10.07 -20.33
N THR A 267 32.19 -9.50 -21.50
CA THR A 267 33.22 -9.26 -22.52
C THR A 267 34.30 -8.27 -22.05
N LEU A 268 33.93 -7.21 -21.33
CA LEU A 268 34.91 -6.30 -20.70
C LEU A 268 35.78 -7.00 -19.67
N LYS A 269 35.20 -7.90 -18.86
CA LYS A 269 35.95 -8.67 -17.88
C LYS A 269 36.95 -9.61 -18.55
N GLU A 270 36.53 -10.33 -19.58
CA GLU A 270 37.41 -11.21 -20.37
C GLU A 270 38.54 -10.42 -21.05
N ASN A 271 38.24 -9.24 -21.61
CA ASN A 271 39.25 -8.36 -22.20
C ASN A 271 40.23 -7.82 -21.15
N ASN A 272 39.77 -7.46 -19.96
CA ASN A 272 40.63 -7.03 -18.87
C ASN A 272 41.52 -8.16 -18.35
N GLU A 273 40.99 -9.38 -18.21
CA GLU A 273 41.79 -10.56 -17.84
C GLU A 273 42.87 -10.86 -18.88
N LYS A 274 42.51 -10.76 -20.17
CA LYS A 274 43.47 -10.88 -21.28
C LYS A 274 44.54 -9.80 -21.22
N LEU A 275 44.16 -8.54 -21.01
CA LEU A 275 45.11 -7.42 -20.90
C LEU A 275 46.04 -7.59 -19.68
N ILE A 276 45.52 -8.03 -18.53
CA ILE A 276 46.34 -8.33 -17.35
C ILE A 276 47.35 -9.42 -17.66
N LYS A 277 46.93 -10.50 -18.33
CA LYS A 277 47.82 -11.59 -18.74
C LYS A 277 48.88 -11.12 -19.73
N ASP A 278 48.50 -10.31 -20.71
CA ASP A 278 49.42 -9.73 -21.68
C ASP A 278 50.43 -8.79 -21.00
N LEU A 279 50.00 -7.96 -20.03
CA LEU A 279 50.88 -7.09 -19.25
C LEU A 279 51.86 -7.89 -18.37
N GLN A 280 51.40 -8.97 -17.72
CA GLN A 280 52.24 -9.86 -16.91
C GLN A 280 53.31 -10.58 -17.75
N ASN A 281 52.98 -10.93 -18.99
CA ASN A 281 53.92 -11.56 -19.92
C ASN A 281 54.88 -10.55 -20.56
N SER A 282 54.42 -9.33 -20.83
CA SER A 282 55.12 -8.36 -21.68
C SER A 282 56.27 -7.59 -21.02
N THR A 283 56.25 -7.30 -19.71
CA THR A 283 57.12 -6.21 -19.19
C THR A 283 58.05 -6.51 -18.02
N MET A 284 57.98 -7.65 -17.33
CA MET A 284 58.94 -7.93 -16.24
C MET A 284 59.43 -9.37 -16.20
N THR A 285 58.57 -10.34 -16.47
CA THR A 285 58.87 -11.76 -16.22
C THR A 285 59.92 -12.33 -17.19
N GLU A 286 59.83 -12.03 -18.49
CA GLU A 286 60.83 -12.51 -19.48
C GLU A 286 62.20 -11.86 -19.29
N ASN A 287 62.23 -10.55 -18.97
CA ASN A 287 63.49 -9.84 -18.73
C ASN A 287 64.16 -10.32 -17.43
N ILE A 288 63.40 -10.53 -16.36
CA ILE A 288 63.93 -11.10 -15.11
C ILE A 288 64.44 -12.52 -15.33
N ASN A 289 63.72 -13.35 -16.07
CA ASN A 289 64.16 -14.72 -16.37
C ASN A 289 65.44 -14.75 -17.21
N LYS A 290 65.56 -13.85 -18.19
CA LYS A 290 66.78 -13.73 -19.02
C LYS A 290 67.96 -13.21 -18.21
N ILE A 291 67.76 -12.22 -17.34
CA ILE A 291 68.80 -11.73 -16.41
C ILE A 291 69.20 -12.82 -15.42
N THR A 292 68.23 -13.58 -14.90
CA THR A 292 68.46 -14.66 -13.93
C THR A 292 69.23 -15.82 -14.58
N SER A 293 68.89 -16.20 -15.82
CA SER A 293 69.63 -17.23 -16.55
C SER A 293 71.07 -16.78 -16.83
N GLN A 294 71.26 -15.54 -17.31
CA GLN A 294 72.59 -14.97 -17.55
C GLN A 294 73.43 -14.90 -16.27
N PHE A 295 72.81 -14.57 -15.13
CA PHE A 295 73.49 -14.57 -13.84
C PHE A 295 73.89 -15.98 -13.41
N ASN A 296 72.99 -16.96 -13.52
CA ASN A 296 73.26 -18.35 -13.15
C ASN A 296 74.32 -19.00 -14.04
N ASP A 297 74.28 -18.75 -15.34
CA ASP A 297 75.29 -19.25 -16.28
C ASP A 297 76.68 -18.71 -15.91
N LYS A 298 76.78 -17.40 -15.66
CA LYS A 298 78.03 -16.74 -15.24
C LYS A 298 78.52 -17.24 -13.88
N PHE A 299 77.62 -17.44 -12.91
CA PHE A 299 77.95 -18.01 -11.60
C PHE A 299 78.47 -19.45 -11.73
N ASN A 300 77.84 -20.27 -12.57
CA ASN A 300 78.26 -21.65 -12.82
C ASN A 300 79.62 -21.70 -13.51
N THR A 301 79.88 -20.82 -14.49
CA THR A 301 81.20 -20.75 -15.14
C THR A 301 82.30 -20.36 -14.16
N LEU A 302 82.04 -19.38 -13.29
CA LEU A 302 82.98 -19.00 -12.21
C LEU A 302 83.19 -20.16 -11.23
N SER A 303 82.12 -20.85 -10.82
CA SER A 303 82.19 -22.01 -9.94
C SER A 303 83.02 -23.16 -10.55
N GLU A 304 82.87 -23.43 -11.85
CA GLU A 304 83.68 -24.41 -12.55
C GLU A 304 85.15 -23.98 -12.70
N GLN A 305 85.43 -22.70 -12.90
CA GLN A 305 86.80 -22.16 -12.86
C GLN A 305 87.46 -22.35 -11.48
N PHE A 306 86.70 -22.16 -10.40
CA PHE A 306 87.21 -22.42 -9.04
C PHE A 306 87.38 -23.92 -8.72
N LYS A 307 86.55 -24.80 -9.32
CA LYS A 307 86.69 -26.26 -9.16
C LYS A 307 87.87 -26.84 -9.96
N SER A 308 88.13 -26.31 -11.15
CA SER A 308 89.21 -26.78 -12.04
C SER A 308 90.62 -26.36 -11.60
N GLN A 309 90.76 -25.41 -10.65
CA GLN A 309 92.04 -25.14 -9.98
C GLN A 309 92.32 -26.07 -8.79
N ASN A 310 91.34 -26.88 -8.33
CA ASN A 310 91.40 -27.53 -7.03
C ASN A 310 91.23 -29.06 -7.02
N THR A 311 91.44 -29.75 -8.15
CA THR A 311 91.46 -31.22 -8.15
C THR A 311 92.73 -31.80 -8.74
N GLN A 312 93.59 -32.22 -7.81
CA GLN A 312 94.76 -33.06 -7.95
C GLN A 312 94.40 -34.48 -8.44
N GLN A 313 95.32 -35.03 -9.24
CA GLN A 313 95.89 -36.38 -9.23
C GLN A 313 95.07 -37.63 -9.66
N PRO A 314 95.76 -38.63 -10.28
CA PRO A 314 95.14 -39.73 -11.02
C PRO A 314 94.89 -40.98 -10.15
N LYS A 315 93.94 -41.83 -10.54
CA LYS A 315 93.75 -43.18 -9.97
C LYS A 315 93.83 -44.27 -11.03
N ASN A 316 94.92 -45.03 -10.94
CA ASN A 316 95.14 -46.45 -11.19
C ASN A 316 94.24 -47.22 -12.17
N THR A 317 94.92 -47.78 -13.18
CA THR A 317 94.52 -48.98 -13.93
C THR A 317 95.51 -50.11 -13.57
N GLN A 318 95.01 -51.29 -13.19
CA GLN A 318 95.83 -52.52 -13.16
C GLN A 318 95.66 -53.27 -14.48
N ASN A 319 96.77 -53.78 -15.03
CA ASN A 319 96.87 -55.11 -15.65
C ASN A 319 98.32 -55.46 -16.06
N PHE A 320 98.78 -56.64 -15.61
CA PHE A 320 99.78 -57.61 -16.15
C PHE A 320 101.12 -57.13 -16.76
N ARG A 321 102.26 -57.85 -16.75
CA ARG A 321 102.93 -58.94 -16.00
C ARG A 321 104.25 -59.19 -16.78
N ASN A 322 105.27 -59.76 -16.11
CA ASN A 322 106.49 -60.40 -16.64
C ASN A 322 107.61 -59.47 -17.16
N ASN A 323 108.92 -59.71 -16.94
CA ASN A 323 109.68 -60.63 -16.08
C ASN A 323 111.17 -60.23 -16.19
N ASN A 324 111.93 -60.47 -15.11
CA ASN A 324 113.34 -60.88 -15.06
C ASN A 324 114.41 -59.87 -15.56
N ASN A 325 115.50 -59.59 -14.85
CA ASN A 325 116.51 -60.50 -14.30
C ASN A 325 117.42 -59.69 -13.33
N THR A 326 117.74 -60.22 -12.14
CA THR A 326 119.09 -60.66 -11.66
C THR A 326 120.23 -59.64 -11.88
N ALA A 327 121.19 -59.43 -10.98
CA ALA A 327 121.58 -60.08 -9.73
C ALA A 327 122.53 -59.12 -8.99
N ARG A 328 122.63 -59.34 -7.67
CA ARG A 328 123.78 -59.11 -6.76
C ARG A 328 124.55 -57.79 -6.83
#